data_AF-A0A2D6MZE1-F1
#
_entry.id   AF-A0A2D6MZE1-F1
#
_cell.length_a   1.000
_cell.length_b   1.000
_cell.length_c   1.000
_cell.angle_alpha   90.00
_cell.angle_beta   90.00
_cell.angle_gamma   90.00
#
_symmetry.space_group_name_H-M   'P 1'
#
loop_
_entity.id
_entity.type
_entity.pdbx_description
1 polymer ?
#
loop_
_entity_poly.entity_id
_entity_poly.type
_entity_poly.pdbx_seq_one_letter_code
_entity_poly.pdbx_strand_id
1 'polypeptide(L)'
;MFRVYIRFLWAEGPENNELGYRPLYPNRHSNSGFRARYGQFDLIPMTNVLTIQGGLHFDPAENWTLGATFLYAEQDNNTVATNDEELGIEVDIWAEYRYSEHLVFNVGVALLFPEDAGEALWLVDEDLQFLGYIQARLLF
;
A
#
# COMPACT_ATOMS: atom_id res chain seq x y z
N MET A 1 3.13 -11.23 -21.37
CA MET A 1 4.32 -10.36 -21.15
C MET A 1 4.59 -10.28 -19.66
N PHE A 2 5.86 -10.23 -19.23
CA PHE A 2 6.23 -10.17 -17.81
C PHE A 2 6.84 -8.80 -17.48
N ARG A 3 6.42 -8.20 -16.36
CA ARG A 3 6.88 -6.89 -15.90
C ARG A 3 7.20 -6.98 -14.42
N VAL A 4 8.31 -6.36 -14.01
CA VAL A 4 8.72 -6.26 -12.60
C VAL A 4 8.97 -4.79 -12.31
N TYR A 5 8.64 -4.37 -11.10
CA TYR A 5 9.02 -3.06 -10.60
C TYR A 5 9.50 -3.17 -9.16
N ILE A 6 10.31 -2.19 -8.79
CA ILE A 6 10.71 -1.91 -7.42
C ILE A 6 10.58 -0.41 -7.20
N ARG A 7 10.23 -0.03 -5.99
CA ARG A 7 10.08 1.34 -5.55
C ARG A 7 10.59 1.46 -4.13
N PHE A 8 11.35 2.51 -3.90
CA PHE A 8 11.79 2.94 -2.58
C PHE A 8 11.16 4.30 -2.31
N LEU A 9 10.68 4.52 -1.09
CA LEU A 9 10.25 5.83 -0.62
C LEU A 9 10.72 6.02 0.80
N TRP A 10 11.17 7.24 1.08
CA TRP A 10 11.55 7.71 2.39
C TRP A 10 10.95 9.10 2.59
N ALA A 11 10.38 9.34 3.76
CA ALA A 11 9.84 10.62 4.16
C ALA A 11 10.15 10.88 5.64
N GLU A 12 10.89 11.96 5.87
CA GLU A 12 11.34 12.37 7.19
C GLU A 12 10.15 12.60 8.15
N GLY A 13 10.35 12.16 9.39
CA GLY A 13 9.46 12.43 10.51
C GLY A 13 9.65 13.82 11.10
N PRO A 14 8.76 14.26 12.01
CA PRO A 14 8.96 15.51 12.75
C PRO A 14 10.13 15.39 13.75
N GLU A 15 11.06 16.34 13.72
CA GLU A 15 12.17 16.46 14.68
C GLU A 15 12.24 17.87 15.28
N ASN A 16 12.59 17.99 16.57
CA ASN A 16 12.97 19.27 17.22
C ASN A 16 12.03 20.47 16.96
N ASN A 17 10.70 20.27 17.04
CA ASN A 17 9.65 21.26 16.73
C ASN A 17 9.51 21.66 15.24
N GLU A 18 10.23 21.00 14.34
CA GLU A 18 9.99 21.10 12.91
C GLU A 18 8.91 20.11 12.47
N LEU A 19 8.12 20.52 11.51
CA LEU A 19 7.12 19.65 10.91
C LEU A 19 7.83 18.71 9.94
N GLY A 20 7.64 17.40 10.09
CA GLY A 20 8.05 16.41 9.10
C GLY A 20 7.34 16.61 7.75
N TYR A 21 7.53 15.67 6.82
CA TYR A 21 6.93 15.78 5.49
C TYR A 21 5.41 16.05 5.53
N ARG A 22 4.95 17.11 4.85
CA ARG A 22 3.52 17.42 4.68
C ARG A 22 3.14 17.41 3.20
N PRO A 23 2.24 16.51 2.77
CA PRO A 23 1.80 16.49 1.37
C PRO A 23 1.04 17.77 1.01
N LEU A 24 1.27 18.28 -0.20
CA LEU A 24 0.54 19.46 -0.72
C LEU A 24 -0.95 19.15 -0.97
N TYR A 25 -1.30 17.88 -1.23
CA TYR A 25 -2.67 17.45 -1.56
C TYR A 25 -3.08 16.18 -0.78
N PRO A 26 -3.19 16.24 0.56
CA PRO A 26 -3.43 15.08 1.43
C PRO A 26 -4.60 14.18 0.98
N ASN A 27 -5.70 14.80 0.55
CA ASN A 27 -6.92 14.12 0.12
C ASN A 27 -6.80 13.36 -1.21
N ARG A 28 -5.67 13.47 -1.92
CA ARG A 28 -5.42 12.73 -3.17
C ARG A 28 -4.60 11.46 -2.96
N HIS A 29 -4.03 11.29 -1.77
CA HIS A 29 -3.11 10.20 -1.48
C HIS A 29 -3.73 9.06 -0.68
N SER A 30 -4.85 9.29 0.01
CA SER A 30 -5.65 8.24 0.67
C SER A 30 -7.15 8.50 0.60
N ASN A 31 -7.91 7.45 0.92
CA ASN A 31 -9.33 7.54 1.20
C ASN A 31 -9.66 8.29 2.52
N SER A 32 -8.66 8.76 3.30
CA SER A 32 -8.85 9.39 4.61
C SER A 32 -7.90 10.56 4.95
N GLY A 33 -7.17 11.10 3.98
CA GLY A 33 -6.50 12.41 4.08
C GLY A 33 -5.09 12.45 4.69
N PHE A 34 -4.53 11.36 5.22
CA PHE A 34 -3.11 11.36 5.69
C PHE A 34 -2.33 10.06 5.43
N ARG A 35 -3.01 9.05 4.88
CA ARG A 35 -2.40 7.80 4.46
C ARG A 35 -2.01 7.89 2.98
N ALA A 36 -1.16 6.99 2.54
CA ALA A 36 -0.72 6.91 1.17
C ALA A 36 -1.12 5.58 0.54
N ARG A 37 -1.61 5.63 -0.69
CA ARG A 37 -1.95 4.46 -1.51
C ARG A 37 -0.68 3.74 -1.99
N TYR A 38 0.01 3.10 -1.05
CA TYR A 38 1.18 2.24 -1.31
C TYR A 38 0.81 0.76 -1.28
N GLY A 39 -0.40 0.42 -0.84
CA GLY A 39 -1.03 -0.89 -0.93
C GLY A 39 -2.55 -0.72 -1.04
N GLN A 40 -3.28 -1.83 -1.13
CA GLN A 40 -4.74 -1.82 -1.18
C GLN A 40 -5.38 -1.41 0.15
N PHE A 41 -4.73 -1.70 1.28
CA PHE A 41 -5.17 -1.28 2.61
C PHE A 41 -5.05 0.23 2.84
N ASP A 42 -4.16 0.91 2.11
CA ASP A 42 -3.97 2.37 2.20
C ASP A 42 -3.71 2.83 3.64
N LEU A 43 -2.84 2.12 4.37
CA LEU A 43 -2.53 2.35 5.79
C LEU A 43 -1.22 3.08 6.04
N ILE A 44 -0.28 3.02 5.10
CA ILE A 44 1.06 3.59 5.29
C ILE A 44 1.00 5.12 5.41
N PRO A 45 1.61 5.72 6.44
CA PRO A 45 1.63 7.18 6.59
C PRO A 45 2.45 7.84 5.49
N MET A 46 2.19 9.13 5.24
CA MET A 46 2.97 9.91 4.26
C MET A 46 4.23 10.57 4.84
N THR A 47 4.44 10.50 6.15
CA THR A 47 5.57 11.11 6.88
C THR A 47 6.08 10.10 7.90
N ASN A 48 7.32 10.29 8.35
CA ASN A 48 7.98 9.41 9.29
C ASN A 48 7.98 7.96 8.80
N VAL A 49 8.37 7.73 7.56
CA VAL A 49 8.26 6.41 6.95
C VAL A 49 9.39 6.10 5.98
N LEU A 50 9.86 4.87 6.03
CA LEU A 50 10.63 4.22 4.99
C LEU A 50 9.79 3.07 4.44
N THR A 51 9.72 2.95 3.12
CA THR A 51 8.98 1.87 2.45
C THR A 51 9.78 1.27 1.31
N ILE A 52 9.67 -0.04 1.18
CA ILE A 52 10.12 -0.80 0.01
C ILE A 52 8.89 -1.48 -0.57
N GLN A 53 8.64 -1.22 -1.86
CA GLN A 53 7.56 -1.83 -2.60
C GLN A 53 8.14 -2.54 -3.82
N GLY A 54 7.66 -3.74 -4.09
CA GLY A 54 8.00 -4.48 -5.29
C GLY A 54 6.78 -5.17 -5.86
N GLY A 55 6.77 -5.43 -7.14
CA GLY A 55 5.69 -6.20 -7.74
C GLY A 55 6.03 -6.77 -9.08
N LEU A 56 5.22 -7.75 -9.47
CA LEU A 56 5.32 -8.44 -10.73
C LEU A 56 3.94 -8.55 -11.35
N HIS A 57 3.84 -8.27 -12.64
CA HIS A 57 2.63 -8.50 -13.41
C HIS A 57 2.93 -9.39 -14.61
N PHE A 58 2.00 -10.29 -14.89
CA PHE A 58 2.08 -11.28 -15.96
C PHE A 58 0.79 -11.26 -16.78
N ASP A 59 0.94 -11.11 -18.09
CA ASP A 59 -0.18 -11.18 -19.04
C ASP A 59 -0.19 -12.58 -19.69
N PRO A 60 -0.98 -13.55 -19.18
CA PRO A 60 -1.10 -14.89 -19.78
C PRO A 60 -1.90 -14.90 -21.10
N ALA A 61 -2.75 -13.89 -21.30
CA ALA A 61 -3.57 -13.71 -22.51
C ALA A 61 -3.73 -12.22 -22.80
N GLU A 62 -4.19 -11.87 -24.00
CA GLU A 62 -4.33 -10.46 -24.44
C GLU A 62 -5.32 -9.65 -23.59
N ASN A 63 -6.28 -10.32 -22.96
CA ASN A 63 -7.33 -9.72 -22.14
C ASN A 63 -7.20 -10.04 -20.65
N TRP A 64 -6.12 -10.69 -20.21
CA TRP A 64 -5.87 -11.00 -18.82
C TRP A 64 -4.53 -10.44 -18.35
N THR A 65 -4.55 -9.79 -17.20
CA THR A 65 -3.34 -9.41 -16.46
C THR A 65 -3.47 -9.94 -15.04
N LEU A 66 -2.44 -10.64 -14.57
CA LEU A 66 -2.33 -11.10 -13.19
C LEU A 66 -1.20 -10.32 -12.52
N GLY A 67 -1.33 -10.03 -11.24
CA GLY A 67 -0.32 -9.31 -10.51
C GLY A 67 -0.21 -9.68 -9.06
N ALA A 68 0.99 -9.49 -8.54
CA ALA A 68 1.27 -9.49 -7.12
C ALA A 68 2.11 -8.27 -6.76
N THR A 69 1.84 -7.67 -5.60
CA THR A 69 2.62 -6.56 -5.03
C THR A 69 2.95 -6.88 -3.59
N PHE A 70 4.17 -6.58 -3.19
CA PHE A 70 4.69 -6.66 -1.85
C PHE A 70 5.05 -5.25 -1.40
N LEU A 71 4.75 -4.93 -0.15
CA LEU A 71 5.08 -3.68 0.50
C LEU A 71 5.61 -4.01 1.90
N TYR A 72 6.74 -3.42 2.24
CA TYR A 72 7.26 -3.35 3.60
C TYR A 72 7.32 -1.88 4.01
N ALA A 73 6.99 -1.60 5.27
CA ALA A 73 7.08 -0.26 5.82
C ALA A 73 7.61 -0.28 7.26
N GLU A 74 8.39 0.73 7.57
CA GLU A 74 8.90 1.03 8.91
C GLU A 74 8.86 2.55 9.15
N GLN A 75 8.91 2.96 10.40
CA GLN A 75 9.06 4.35 10.79
C GLN A 75 10.51 4.80 10.60
N ASP A 76 10.69 6.01 10.09
CA ASP A 76 12.03 6.62 9.95
C ASP A 76 12.63 7.00 11.31
N ASN A 77 11.79 7.52 12.20
CA ASN A 77 12.10 7.78 13.60
C ASN A 77 11.07 7.08 14.49
N ASN A 78 11.55 6.51 15.59
CA ASN A 78 10.69 5.86 16.59
C ASN A 78 9.78 6.89 17.26
N THR A 79 8.49 6.86 16.91
CA THR A 79 7.48 7.81 17.44
C THR A 79 6.36 7.13 18.20
N VAL A 80 6.35 5.79 18.23
CA VAL A 80 5.32 4.98 18.88
C VAL A 80 5.86 4.48 20.22
N ALA A 81 4.99 4.39 21.22
CA ALA A 81 5.37 4.03 22.59
C ALA A 81 5.90 2.58 22.74
N THR A 82 5.85 1.79 21.68
CA THR A 82 6.29 0.39 21.62
C THR A 82 7.82 0.25 21.54
N ASN A 83 8.56 1.33 21.26
CA ASN A 83 9.98 1.30 20.87
C ASN A 83 10.25 0.42 19.63
N ASP A 84 9.22 0.09 18.86
CA ASP A 84 9.35 -0.61 17.58
C ASP A 84 9.18 0.39 16.42
N GLU A 85 9.93 0.16 15.36
CA GLU A 85 9.92 0.94 14.12
C GLU A 85 9.20 0.19 12.99
N GLU A 86 9.04 -1.13 13.08
CA GLU A 86 8.43 -1.94 12.03
C GLU A 86 6.90 -1.73 12.00
N LEU A 87 6.38 -1.24 10.87
CA LEU A 87 4.93 -1.09 10.68
C LEU A 87 4.32 -2.40 10.17
N GLY A 88 5.07 -3.10 9.32
CA GLY A 88 4.72 -4.44 8.84
C GLY A 88 4.69 -4.55 7.33
N ILE A 89 4.02 -5.61 6.87
CA ILE A 89 4.06 -6.08 5.49
C ILE A 89 2.67 -6.17 4.90
N GLU A 90 2.53 -5.78 3.63
CA GLU A 90 1.34 -6.01 2.83
C GLU A 90 1.67 -6.81 1.57
N VAL A 91 0.83 -7.80 1.27
CA VAL A 91 0.89 -8.59 0.04
C VAL A 91 -0.45 -8.51 -0.68
N ASP A 92 -0.45 -7.93 -1.87
CA ASP A 92 -1.59 -7.84 -2.76
C ASP A 92 -1.49 -8.89 -3.86
N ILE A 93 -2.58 -9.60 -4.11
CA ILE A 93 -2.73 -10.51 -5.26
C ILE A 93 -3.98 -10.08 -6.02
N TRP A 94 -3.88 -9.93 -7.33
CA TRP A 94 -4.98 -9.45 -8.14
C TRP A 94 -4.99 -10.02 -9.56
N ALA A 95 -6.16 -9.95 -10.16
CA ALA A 95 -6.40 -10.28 -11.55
C ALA A 95 -7.29 -9.22 -12.21
N GLU A 96 -6.91 -8.81 -13.41
CA GLU A 96 -7.65 -7.92 -14.28
C GLU A 96 -8.10 -8.69 -15.53
N TYR A 97 -9.37 -8.54 -15.89
CA TYR A 97 -9.96 -9.05 -17.12
C TYR A 97 -10.55 -7.91 -17.96
N ARG A 98 -10.01 -7.73 -19.17
CA ARG A 98 -10.52 -6.76 -20.15
C ARG A 98 -11.65 -7.39 -20.95
N TYR A 99 -12.88 -7.12 -20.54
CA TYR A 99 -14.07 -7.61 -21.24
C TYR A 99 -14.29 -6.95 -22.59
N SER A 100 -14.01 -5.65 -22.70
CA SER A 100 -14.10 -4.88 -23.95
C SER A 100 -13.11 -3.71 -23.93
N GLU A 101 -13.05 -2.93 -25.02
CA GLU A 101 -12.27 -1.69 -25.08
C GLU A 101 -12.66 -0.67 -23.99
N HIS A 102 -13.90 -0.74 -23.50
CA HIS A 102 -14.48 0.23 -22.57
C HIS A 102 -14.74 -0.34 -21.18
N LEU A 103 -14.56 -1.64 -20.95
CA LEU A 103 -14.94 -2.29 -19.69
C LEU A 103 -13.88 -3.29 -19.23
N VAL A 104 -13.49 -3.12 -17.97
CA VAL A 104 -12.51 -3.95 -17.28
C VAL A 104 -13.08 -4.41 -15.94
N PHE A 105 -12.85 -5.67 -15.60
CA PHE A 105 -13.15 -6.25 -14.29
C PHE A 105 -11.85 -6.52 -13.54
N ASN A 106 -11.82 -6.19 -12.25
CA ASN A 106 -10.72 -6.49 -11.35
C ASN A 106 -11.24 -7.29 -10.17
N VAL A 107 -10.44 -8.25 -9.73
CA VAL A 107 -10.61 -8.94 -8.45
C VAL A 107 -9.27 -9.01 -7.77
N GLY A 108 -9.26 -8.89 -6.45
CA GLY A 108 -8.03 -9.07 -5.70
C GLY A 108 -8.26 -9.28 -4.21
N VAL A 109 -7.19 -9.66 -3.56
CA VAL A 109 -7.08 -9.80 -2.12
C VAL A 109 -5.78 -9.14 -1.66
N ALA A 110 -5.87 -8.40 -0.58
CA ALA A 110 -4.73 -7.87 0.14
C ALA A 110 -4.61 -8.60 1.47
N LEU A 111 -3.38 -8.94 1.85
CA LEU A 111 -3.01 -9.58 3.10
C LEU A 111 -2.07 -8.63 3.84
N LEU A 112 -2.45 -8.21 5.03
CA LEU A 112 -1.65 -7.32 5.87
C LEU A 112 -1.21 -8.08 7.11
N PHE A 113 0.08 -7.99 7.40
CA PHE A 113 0.75 -8.52 8.57
C PHE A 113 1.27 -7.31 9.36
N PRO A 114 0.48 -6.78 10.30
CA PRO A 114 0.92 -5.68 11.15
C PRO A 114 1.98 -6.18 12.14
N GLU A 115 2.97 -5.34 12.39
CA GLU A 115 3.92 -5.52 13.51
C GLU A 115 3.52 -4.54 14.65
N ASP A 116 4.17 -4.60 15.81
CA ASP A 116 3.81 -3.84 17.02
C ASP A 116 3.57 -2.34 16.76
N ALA A 117 4.42 -1.67 15.96
CA ALA A 117 4.23 -0.25 15.64
C ALA A 117 3.06 -0.02 14.67
N GLY A 118 2.81 -0.97 13.76
CA GLY A 118 1.67 -0.98 12.85
C GLY A 118 0.33 -1.21 13.57
N GLU A 119 0.28 -2.16 14.51
CA GLU A 119 -0.87 -2.43 15.37
C GLU A 119 -1.32 -1.13 16.07
N ALA A 120 -0.38 -0.50 16.77
CA ALA A 120 -0.60 0.74 17.51
C ALA A 120 -1.00 1.92 16.61
N LEU A 121 -0.38 2.04 15.43
CA LEU A 121 -0.65 3.15 14.50
C LEU A 121 -1.98 2.99 13.74
N TRP A 122 -2.29 1.78 13.30
CA TRP A 122 -3.43 1.50 12.44
C TRP A 122 -4.68 1.08 13.22
N LEU A 123 -4.53 0.78 14.52
CA LEU A 123 -5.60 0.28 15.38
C LEU A 123 -6.21 -1.02 14.83
N VAL A 124 -5.34 -1.89 14.35
CA VAL A 124 -5.64 -3.25 13.86
C VAL A 124 -4.98 -4.24 14.80
N ASP A 125 -5.46 -5.48 14.88
CA ASP A 125 -4.79 -6.54 15.64
C ASP A 125 -3.51 -6.99 14.91
N GLU A 126 -2.50 -7.49 15.63
CA GLU A 126 -1.28 -8.10 15.07
C GLU A 126 -1.60 -9.37 14.23
N ASP A 127 -2.79 -9.94 14.41
CA ASP A 127 -3.30 -11.01 13.55
C ASP A 127 -3.39 -10.58 12.07
N LEU A 128 -3.23 -11.56 11.17
CA LEU A 128 -3.39 -11.38 9.72
C LEU A 128 -4.74 -10.71 9.39
N GLN A 129 -4.66 -9.53 8.78
CA GLN A 129 -5.81 -8.83 8.23
C GLN A 129 -5.94 -9.13 6.73
N PHE A 130 -7.17 -9.24 6.21
CA PHE A 130 -7.40 -9.42 4.78
C PHE A 130 -8.49 -8.50 4.23
N LEU A 131 -8.30 -8.04 2.99
CA LEU A 131 -9.25 -7.19 2.28
C LEU A 131 -9.47 -7.75 0.86
N GLY A 132 -10.66 -8.26 0.60
CA GLY A 132 -11.07 -8.69 -0.74
C GLY A 132 -11.81 -7.58 -1.48
N TYR A 133 -11.63 -7.51 -2.81
CA TYR A 133 -12.41 -6.60 -3.64
C TYR A 133 -12.77 -7.20 -5.00
N ILE A 134 -13.88 -6.71 -5.54
CA ILE A 134 -14.29 -6.89 -6.93
C ILE A 134 -14.69 -5.50 -7.45
N GLN A 135 -14.16 -5.13 -8.61
CA GLN A 135 -14.40 -3.81 -9.21
C GLN A 135 -14.66 -3.92 -10.70
N ALA A 136 -15.66 -3.20 -11.19
CA ALA A 136 -15.83 -2.92 -12.60
C ALA A 136 -15.39 -1.48 -12.90
N ARG A 137 -14.59 -1.28 -13.93
CA ARG A 137 -14.06 0.03 -14.35
C ARG A 137 -14.37 0.28 -15.82
N LEU A 138 -14.94 1.46 -16.07
CA LEU A 138 -15.11 1.99 -17.42
C LEU A 138 -13.82 2.67 -17.88
N LEU A 139 -13.42 2.42 -19.11
CA LEU A 139 -12.36 3.13 -19.80
C LEU A 139 -13.01 4.15 -20.74
N PHE A 140 -12.62 5.41 -20.62
CA PHE A 140 -13.12 6.54 -21.42
C PHE A 140 -11.98 7.10 -22.27
#